data_AF-A0A7U9XLE3-F1
#
_entry.id   AF-A0A7U9XLE3-F1
#
_cell.length_a   1.000
_cell.length_b   1.000
_cell.length_c   1.000
_cell.angle_alpha   90.00
_cell.angle_beta   90.00
_cell.angle_gamma   90.00
#
_symmetry.space_group_name_H-M   'P 1'
#
loop_
_entity.id
_entity.type
_entity.pdbx_description
1 polymer ?
#
loop_
_entity_poly.entity_id
_entity_poly.type
_entity_poly.pdbx_seq_one_letter_code
_entity_poly.pdbx_strand_id
1 'polypeptide(L)'
;MKAIFKYPGSKWSIAKWIIGFFPDHHSYLEPFFGSGAVLFNKPRSNIETVNDLDGNVVNLFEWIRKDPERLAHEIYYTPYARQIYEEAFTAIPEDSFERAVNFYIRLNMGHGFRTNGEKVGWKNDVQGRERAYASQDWCHIPEKIMQAAEWLRGVQLVFM
;
A
#
# COMPACT_ATOMS: atom_id res chain seq x y z
N MET A 1 4.92 12.29 -1.68
CA MET A 1 5.35 11.05 -0.96
C MET A 1 5.79 10.00 -1.98
N LYS A 2 6.56 8.95 -1.61
CA LYS A 2 6.78 7.78 -2.49
C LYS A 2 5.62 6.78 -2.32
N ALA A 3 5.37 5.95 -3.32
CA ALA A 3 4.31 4.95 -3.25
C ALA A 3 4.54 3.97 -2.08
N ILE A 4 3.51 3.86 -1.22
CA ILE A 4 3.52 3.02 -0.02
C ILE A 4 3.55 1.54 -0.40
N PHE A 5 2.76 1.16 -1.41
CA PHE A 5 2.80 -0.15 -2.07
C PHE A 5 2.41 -0.03 -3.54
N LYS A 6 2.66 -1.09 -4.32
CA LYS A 6 2.29 -1.17 -5.73
C LYS A 6 0.89 -1.75 -5.87
N TYR A 7 -0.01 -1.03 -6.52
CA TYR A 7 -1.40 -1.48 -6.78
C TYR A 7 -1.76 -1.25 -8.26
N PRO A 8 -2.50 -2.17 -8.90
CA PRO A 8 -2.98 -2.01 -10.28
C PRO A 8 -3.77 -0.71 -10.45
N GLY A 9 -3.53 0.00 -11.56
CA GLY A 9 -4.19 1.28 -11.81
C GLY A 9 -3.72 2.42 -10.89
N SER A 10 -2.66 2.23 -10.10
CA SER A 10 -1.99 3.27 -9.32
C SER A 10 -1.76 4.56 -10.13
N LYS A 11 -2.11 5.70 -9.53
CA LYS A 11 -1.98 7.03 -10.13
C LYS A 11 -0.74 7.79 -9.65
N TRP A 12 0.20 7.13 -8.96
CA TRP A 12 1.34 7.81 -8.32
C TRP A 12 2.20 8.62 -9.31
N SER A 13 2.37 8.15 -10.55
CA SER A 13 3.14 8.86 -11.58
C SER A 13 2.42 10.09 -12.14
N ILE A 14 1.09 10.11 -12.12
CA ILE A 14 0.27 11.19 -12.69
C ILE A 14 -0.51 11.97 -11.63
N ALA A 15 -0.25 11.72 -10.34
CA ALA A 15 -0.99 12.34 -9.23
C ALA A 15 -0.91 13.87 -9.31
N LYS A 16 0.28 14.43 -9.53
CA LYS A 16 0.46 15.89 -9.67
C LYS A 16 -0.32 16.47 -10.84
N TRP A 17 -0.41 15.73 -11.95
CA TRP A 17 -1.18 16.15 -13.11
C TRP A 17 -2.67 16.17 -12.76
N ILE A 18 -3.20 15.11 -12.14
CA ILE A 18 -4.60 15.05 -11.68
C ILE A 18 -4.92 16.19 -10.72
N ILE A 19 -4.07 16.41 -9.71
CA ILE A 19 -4.24 17.45 -8.69
C ILE A 19 -4.25 18.85 -9.31
N GLY A 20 -3.50 19.07 -10.40
CA GLY A 20 -3.50 20.34 -11.13
C GLY A 20 -4.85 20.75 -11.74
N PHE A 21 -5.82 19.82 -11.82
CA PHE A 21 -7.18 20.10 -12.26
C PHE A 21 -8.18 20.25 -11.10
N PHE A 22 -7.74 20.12 -9.86
CA PHE A 22 -8.65 20.29 -8.72
C PHE A 22 -9.02 21.77 -8.57
N PRO A 23 -10.31 22.11 -8.43
CA PRO A 23 -10.70 23.44 -8.01
C PRO A 23 -10.30 23.65 -6.55
N ASP A 24 -10.37 24.90 -6.08
CA ASP A 24 -10.34 25.15 -4.63
C ASP A 24 -11.50 24.41 -3.96
N HIS A 25 -11.19 23.69 -2.87
CA HIS A 25 -12.14 22.84 -2.19
C HIS A 25 -11.83 22.74 -0.69
N HIS A 26 -12.89 22.61 0.10
CA HIS A 26 -12.76 22.36 1.55
C HIS A 26 -12.78 20.87 1.89
N SER A 27 -13.47 20.06 1.07
CA SER A 27 -13.68 18.64 1.29
C SER A 27 -13.15 17.83 0.13
N TYR A 28 -12.50 16.71 0.43
CA TYR A 28 -11.99 15.74 -0.52
C TYR A 28 -12.62 14.37 -0.27
N LEU A 29 -13.14 13.75 -1.33
CA LEU A 29 -13.74 12.42 -1.30
C LEU A 29 -13.06 11.54 -2.35
N GLU A 30 -12.53 10.39 -1.94
CA GLU A 30 -11.94 9.39 -2.84
C GLU A 30 -12.64 8.03 -2.64
N PRO A 31 -13.68 7.71 -3.44
CA PRO A 31 -14.45 6.47 -3.29
C PRO A 31 -13.74 5.21 -3.76
N PHE A 32 -12.64 5.37 -4.52
CA PHE A 32 -11.85 4.28 -5.12
C PHE A 32 -10.38 4.48 -4.74
N PHE A 33 -10.09 4.29 -3.46
CA PHE A 33 -8.85 4.74 -2.84
C PHE A 33 -7.60 4.02 -3.40
N GLY A 34 -7.68 2.71 -3.61
CA GLY A 34 -6.60 1.88 -4.13
C GLY A 34 -5.31 2.00 -3.32
N SER A 35 -4.34 2.78 -3.81
CA SER A 35 -3.06 3.03 -3.12
C SER A 35 -2.92 4.43 -2.52
N GLY A 36 -3.98 5.24 -2.56
CA GLY A 36 -4.03 6.61 -2.04
C GLY A 36 -3.16 7.61 -2.78
N ALA A 37 -2.83 7.33 -4.05
CA ALA A 37 -1.89 8.13 -4.83
C ALA A 37 -2.23 9.63 -4.86
N VAL A 38 -3.52 9.98 -4.96
CA VAL A 38 -3.95 11.37 -5.01
C VAL A 38 -3.97 11.97 -3.60
N LEU A 39 -4.62 11.31 -2.63
CA LEU A 39 -4.64 11.75 -1.23
C LEU A 39 -3.24 12.08 -0.67
N PHE A 40 -2.25 11.20 -0.86
CA PHE A 40 -0.90 11.36 -0.31
C PHE A 40 -0.03 12.39 -1.06
N ASN A 41 -0.51 12.97 -2.16
CA ASN A 41 0.24 13.96 -2.94
C ASN A 41 -0.48 15.29 -3.12
N LYS A 42 -1.77 15.41 -2.75
CA LYS A 42 -2.49 16.69 -2.73
C LYS A 42 -2.12 17.52 -1.48
N PRO A 43 -2.26 18.85 -1.53
CA PRO A 43 -2.33 19.67 -0.32
C PRO A 43 -3.48 19.18 0.58
N ARG A 44 -3.35 19.30 1.91
CA ARG A 44 -4.41 18.87 2.85
C ARG A 44 -5.71 19.66 2.66
N SER A 45 -6.84 18.95 2.74
CA SER A 45 -8.18 19.56 2.84
C SER A 45 -8.67 19.53 4.29
N ASN A 46 -9.65 20.36 4.63
CA ASN A 46 -10.21 20.40 5.98
C ASN A 46 -10.98 19.11 6.33
N ILE A 47 -11.60 18.51 5.32
CA ILE A 47 -12.33 17.24 5.43
C ILE A 47 -11.81 16.32 4.33
N GLU A 48 -11.37 15.13 4.71
CA GLU A 48 -10.89 14.11 3.77
C GLU A 48 -11.58 12.79 4.10
N THR A 49 -12.24 12.18 3.11
CA THR A 49 -12.95 10.92 3.25
C THR A 49 -12.50 9.97 2.14
N VAL A 50 -12.15 8.73 2.49
CA VAL A 50 -11.75 7.72 1.51
C VAL A 50 -12.47 6.39 1.77
N ASN A 51 -12.70 5.66 0.68
CA ASN A 51 -13.31 4.34 0.68
C ASN A 51 -12.69 3.46 -0.41
N ASP A 52 -12.78 2.15 -0.25
CA ASP A 52 -12.52 1.17 -1.31
C ASP A 52 -13.43 -0.05 -1.14
N LEU A 53 -13.78 -0.70 -2.25
CA LEU A 53 -14.56 -1.94 -2.24
C LEU A 53 -13.70 -3.16 -1.87
N ASP A 54 -12.39 -3.11 -2.14
CA ASP A 54 -11.47 -4.20 -1.83
C ASP A 54 -11.20 -4.25 -0.32
N GLY A 55 -11.81 -5.24 0.34
CA GLY A 55 -11.65 -5.47 1.78
C GLY A 55 -10.20 -5.66 2.22
N ASN A 56 -9.27 -6.06 1.35
CA ASN A 56 -7.85 -6.14 1.70
C ASN A 56 -7.19 -4.75 1.72
N VAL A 57 -7.56 -3.86 0.79
CA VAL A 57 -7.12 -2.47 0.77
C VAL A 57 -7.59 -1.75 2.03
N VAL A 58 -8.88 -1.90 2.33
CA VAL A 58 -9.52 -1.41 3.56
C VAL A 58 -8.76 -1.88 4.80
N ASN A 59 -8.64 -3.19 4.96
CA ASN A 59 -7.97 -3.82 6.10
C ASN A 59 -6.53 -3.36 6.28
N LEU A 60 -5.81 -3.19 5.18
CA LEU A 60 -4.44 -2.72 5.23
C LEU A 60 -4.36 -1.27 5.74
N PHE A 61 -5.18 -0.36 5.20
CA PHE A 61 -5.17 1.03 5.67
C PHE A 61 -5.70 1.17 7.10
N GLU A 62 -6.58 0.29 7.56
CA GLU A 62 -6.93 0.19 8.97
C GLU A 62 -5.73 -0.10 9.84
N TRP A 63 -4.90 -1.09 9.48
CA TRP A 63 -3.71 -1.43 10.25
C TRP A 63 -2.62 -0.35 10.18
N ILE A 64 -2.44 0.29 9.02
CA ILE A 64 -1.55 1.45 8.90
C ILE A 64 -2.01 2.58 9.84
N ARG A 65 -3.32 2.80 10.03
CA ARG A 65 -3.83 3.83 10.94
C ARG A 65 -3.81 3.40 12.41
N LYS A 66 -4.20 2.15 12.69
CA LYS A 66 -4.48 1.64 14.03
C LYS A 66 -3.20 1.38 14.82
N ASP A 67 -2.23 0.72 14.20
CA ASP A 67 -0.97 0.30 14.83
C ASP A 67 0.14 0.19 13.77
N PRO A 68 0.60 1.34 13.24
CA PRO A 68 1.61 1.37 12.19
C PRO A 68 2.94 0.81 12.66
N GLU A 69 3.29 0.94 13.94
CA GLU A 69 4.54 0.44 14.51
C GLU A 69 4.57 -1.08 14.47
N ARG A 70 3.49 -1.75 14.88
CA ARG A 70 3.39 -3.20 14.81
C ARG A 70 3.46 -3.71 13.37
N LEU A 71 2.75 -3.07 12.44
CA LEU A 71 2.80 -3.45 11.02
C LEU A 71 4.20 -3.22 10.43
N ALA A 72 4.82 -2.07 10.69
CA ALA A 72 6.16 -1.75 10.22
C ALA A 72 7.21 -2.71 10.80
N HIS A 73 7.09 -3.07 12.08
CA HIS A 73 7.95 -4.04 12.75
C HIS A 73 7.86 -5.42 12.08
N GLU A 74 6.65 -5.93 11.86
CA GLU A 74 6.45 -7.23 11.21
C GLU A 74 7.05 -7.26 9.80
N ILE A 75 6.82 -6.20 9.01
CA ILE A 75 7.38 -6.08 7.67
C ILE A 75 8.91 -5.95 7.68
N TYR A 76 9.49 -5.25 8.67
CA TYR A 76 10.93 -5.11 8.83
C TYR A 76 11.64 -6.46 9.03
N TYR A 77 11.05 -7.33 9.85
CA TYR A 77 11.61 -8.66 10.14
C TYR A 77 11.21 -9.74 9.12
N THR A 78 10.22 -9.45 8.26
CA THR A 78 9.85 -10.34 7.15
C THR A 78 10.91 -10.30 6.05
N PRO A 79 11.60 -11.41 5.73
CA PRO A 79 12.63 -11.41 4.71
C PRO A 79 12.01 -11.31 3.30
N TYR A 80 12.71 -10.60 2.41
CA TYR A 80 12.36 -10.59 0.99
C TYR A 80 12.76 -11.92 0.33
N ALA A 81 11.88 -12.92 0.44
CA ALA A 81 12.17 -14.29 0.04
C ALA A 81 11.04 -14.89 -0.80
N ARG A 82 11.41 -15.76 -1.75
CA ARG A 82 10.45 -16.48 -2.59
C ARG A 82 9.48 -17.32 -1.76
N GLN A 83 10.00 -18.05 -0.76
CA GLN A 83 9.19 -18.91 0.08
C GLN A 83 8.10 -18.11 0.83
N ILE A 84 8.48 -16.99 1.46
CA ILE A 84 7.53 -16.08 2.12
C ILE A 84 6.46 -15.57 1.16
N TYR A 85 6.84 -15.21 -0.06
CA TYR A 85 5.86 -14.80 -1.08
C TYR A 85 4.92 -15.94 -1.46
N GLU A 86 5.42 -17.17 -1.59
CA GLU A 86 4.59 -18.34 -1.93
C GLU A 86 3.63 -18.69 -0.79
N GLU A 87 4.11 -18.69 0.45
CA GLU A 87 3.33 -18.92 1.68
C GLU A 87 2.24 -17.87 1.84
N ALA A 88 2.53 -16.60 1.53
CA ALA A 88 1.54 -15.53 1.61
C ALA A 88 0.31 -15.80 0.73
N PHE A 89 0.37 -16.61 -0.33
CA PHE A 89 -0.80 -16.98 -1.15
C PHE A 89 -1.56 -18.21 -0.64
N THR A 90 -0.90 -19.10 0.10
CA THR A 90 -1.50 -20.36 0.55
C THR A 90 -1.94 -20.33 2.01
N ALA A 91 -1.35 -19.45 2.82
CA ALA A 91 -1.71 -19.27 4.21
C ALA A 91 -3.15 -18.74 4.34
N ILE A 92 -3.89 -19.34 5.27
CA ILE A 92 -5.18 -18.82 5.73
C ILE A 92 -4.86 -17.90 6.91
N PRO A 93 -5.05 -16.57 6.81
CA PRO A 93 -4.74 -15.67 7.91
C PRO A 93 -5.67 -15.93 9.09
N GLU A 94 -5.11 -16.02 10.30
CA GLU A 94 -5.88 -16.23 11.54
C GLU A 94 -6.66 -14.98 11.94
N ASP A 95 -6.10 -13.81 11.65
CA ASP A 95 -6.69 -12.52 11.99
C ASP A 95 -6.54 -11.45 10.90
N SER A 96 -7.09 -10.27 11.20
CA SER A 96 -7.01 -9.11 10.31
C SER A 96 -5.58 -8.59 10.12
N PHE A 97 -4.69 -8.79 11.10
CA PHE A 97 -3.31 -8.34 11.05
C PHE A 97 -2.51 -9.18 10.05
N GLU A 98 -2.57 -10.50 10.19
CA GLU A 98 -1.94 -11.44 9.26
C GLU A 98 -2.47 -11.27 7.85
N ARG A 99 -3.79 -11.00 7.71
CA ARG A 99 -4.37 -10.65 6.41
C ARG A 99 -3.72 -9.40 5.81
N ALA A 100 -3.45 -8.37 6.60
CA ALA A 100 -2.77 -7.15 6.13
C ALA A 100 -1.31 -7.43 5.73
N VAL A 101 -0.58 -8.19 6.54
CA VAL A 101 0.82 -8.58 6.29
C VAL A 101 0.93 -9.40 5.01
N ASN A 102 0.13 -10.46 4.88
CA ASN A 102 0.09 -11.29 3.67
C ASN A 102 -0.26 -10.48 2.43
N PHE A 103 -1.25 -9.58 2.53
CA PHE A 103 -1.59 -8.71 1.43
C PHE A 103 -0.43 -7.78 1.04
N TYR A 104 0.28 -7.20 2.01
CA TYR A 104 1.45 -6.36 1.76
C TYR A 104 2.58 -7.10 1.04
N ILE A 105 2.85 -8.35 1.44
CA ILE A 105 3.82 -9.23 0.81
C ILE A 105 3.43 -9.47 -0.66
N ARG A 106 2.17 -9.86 -0.92
CA ARG A 106 1.66 -10.11 -2.28
C ARG A 106 1.80 -8.89 -3.18
N LEU A 107 1.51 -7.70 -2.66
CA LEU A 107 1.60 -6.42 -3.40
C LEU A 107 3.05 -6.09 -3.82
N ASN A 108 4.02 -6.33 -2.93
CA ASN A 108 5.37 -5.81 -3.11
C ASN A 108 6.39 -6.85 -3.61
N MET A 109 6.17 -8.14 -3.38
CA MET A 109 7.09 -9.20 -3.80
C MET A 109 6.71 -9.86 -5.14
N GLY A 110 5.54 -9.55 -5.72
CA GLY A 110 5.12 -10.06 -7.02
C GLY A 110 5.59 -9.23 -8.23
N HIS A 111 5.69 -9.85 -9.40
CA HIS A 111 5.83 -9.20 -10.71
C HIS A 111 4.49 -8.54 -11.14
N GLY A 112 4.12 -7.47 -10.43
CA GLY A 112 2.83 -6.81 -10.58
C GLY A 112 1.73 -7.57 -9.85
N PHE A 113 0.96 -6.87 -9.02
CA PHE A 113 -0.17 -7.48 -8.34
C PHE A 113 -1.36 -7.65 -9.29
N ARG A 114 -2.22 -8.66 -9.07
CA ARG A 114 -3.50 -8.81 -9.75
C ARG A 114 -4.63 -8.85 -8.73
N THR A 115 -5.69 -8.09 -8.97
CA THR A 115 -6.85 -7.98 -8.06
C THR A 115 -7.80 -9.18 -8.14
N ASN A 116 -7.62 -10.07 -9.12
CA ASN A 116 -8.41 -11.29 -9.30
C ASN A 116 -7.93 -12.46 -8.42
N GLY A 117 -6.93 -12.26 -7.57
CA GLY A 117 -6.35 -13.28 -6.69
C GLY A 117 -5.36 -14.22 -7.38
N GLU A 118 -5.11 -14.07 -8.69
CA GLU A 118 -4.13 -14.90 -9.38
C GLU A 118 -2.71 -14.57 -8.94
N LYS A 119 -1.96 -15.62 -8.57
CA LYS A 119 -0.55 -15.53 -8.24
C LYS A 119 0.28 -15.20 -9.48
N VAL A 120 1.08 -14.14 -9.40
CA VAL A 120 2.11 -13.85 -10.40
C VAL A 120 3.47 -14.41 -9.97
N GLY A 121 4.47 -14.35 -10.85
CA GLY A 121 5.85 -14.72 -10.51
C GLY A 121 6.43 -13.85 -9.39
N TRP A 122 7.26 -14.44 -8.53
CA TRP A 122 8.03 -13.71 -7.52
C TRP A 122 9.05 -12.79 -8.20
N LYS A 123 9.09 -11.53 -7.77
CA LYS A 123 9.96 -10.50 -8.31
C LYS A 123 11.35 -10.61 -7.70
N ASN A 124 12.33 -11.05 -8.48
CA ASN A 124 13.73 -11.08 -8.09
C ASN A 124 14.58 -10.05 -8.84
N ASP A 125 15.66 -9.60 -8.19
CA ASP A 125 16.70 -8.85 -8.87
C ASP A 125 17.69 -9.84 -9.50
N VAL A 126 17.69 -9.91 -10.83
CA VAL A 126 18.50 -10.85 -11.61
C VAL A 126 19.85 -10.26 -12.03
N GLN A 127 20.78 -11.14 -12.41
CA GLN A 127 22.11 -10.79 -12.91
C GLN A 127 22.00 -9.82 -14.10
N GLY A 128 22.80 -8.74 -14.08
CA GLY A 128 22.77 -7.67 -15.09
C GLY A 128 21.99 -6.41 -14.69
N ARG A 129 21.32 -6.40 -13.53
CA ARG A 129 20.82 -5.14 -12.93
C ARG A 129 21.95 -4.39 -12.25
N GLU A 130 21.92 -3.06 -12.38
CA GLU A 130 22.87 -2.17 -11.70
C GLU A 130 22.74 -2.23 -10.17
N ARG A 131 21.53 -2.51 -9.65
CA ARG A 131 21.18 -2.50 -8.22
C ARG A 131 20.06 -3.49 -7.91
N ALA A 132 19.95 -3.83 -6.62
CA ALA A 132 18.87 -4.65 -6.09
C ALA A 132 17.61 -3.81 -5.79
N TYR A 133 16.88 -3.40 -6.83
CA TYR A 133 15.74 -2.48 -6.69
C TYR A 133 14.57 -3.08 -5.91
N ALA A 134 14.32 -4.38 -6.02
CA ALA A 134 13.18 -5.02 -5.39
C ALA A 134 13.38 -5.22 -3.90
N SER A 135 14.52 -5.79 -3.50
CA SER A 135 14.82 -6.02 -2.07
C SER A 135 15.12 -4.70 -1.35
N GLN A 136 15.80 -3.75 -1.98
CA GLN A 136 16.02 -2.43 -1.37
C GLN A 136 14.72 -1.68 -1.14
N ASP A 137 13.78 -1.70 -2.09
CA ASP A 137 12.47 -1.05 -1.88
C ASP A 137 11.71 -1.67 -0.69
N TRP A 138 11.85 -2.98 -0.48
CA TRP A 138 11.28 -3.66 0.70
C TRP A 138 11.86 -3.13 2.02
N CYS A 139 13.16 -2.91 2.10
CA CYS A 139 13.80 -2.33 3.30
C CYS A 139 13.28 -0.92 3.66
N HIS A 140 12.74 -0.17 2.70
CA HIS A 140 12.20 1.18 2.94
C HIS A 140 10.71 1.19 3.27
N ILE A 141 10.00 0.05 3.16
CA ILE A 141 8.56 -0.01 3.42
C ILE A 141 8.18 0.39 4.85
N PRO A 142 8.89 -0.04 5.91
CA PRO A 142 8.57 0.36 7.28
C PRO A 142 8.48 1.89 7.44
N GLU A 143 9.42 2.64 6.85
CA GLU A 143 9.39 4.11 6.86
C GLU A 143 8.15 4.67 6.12
N LYS A 144 7.81 4.09 4.96
CA LYS A 144 6.62 4.50 4.19
C LYS A 144 5.32 4.24 4.95
N ILE A 145 5.24 3.16 5.72
CA ILE A 145 4.09 2.86 6.58
C ILE A 145 3.91 3.97 7.62
N MET A 146 4.99 4.38 8.30
CA MET A 146 4.94 5.45 9.30
C MET A 146 4.53 6.79 8.67
N GLN A 147 5.09 7.14 7.50
CA GLN A 147 4.71 8.35 6.77
C GLN A 147 3.22 8.32 6.34
N ALA A 148 2.72 7.16 5.90
CA ALA A 148 1.32 6.99 5.53
C ALA A 148 0.41 7.15 6.74
N ALA A 149 0.79 6.57 7.88
CA ALA A 149 0.03 6.64 9.11
C ALA A 149 -0.13 8.08 9.60
N GLU A 150 0.95 8.88 9.59
CA GLU A 150 0.88 10.29 9.95
C GLU A 150 -0.03 11.07 8.99
N TRP A 151 -0.01 10.74 7.69
CA TRP A 151 -0.94 11.35 6.75
C TRP A 151 -2.40 10.87 6.92
N LEU A 152 -2.64 9.65 7.38
CA LEU A 152 -4.02 9.19 7.61
C LEU A 152 -4.66 9.79 8.86
N ARG A 153 -3.89 10.47 9.72
CA ARG A 153 -4.45 11.23 10.83
C ARG A 153 -5.35 12.34 10.30
N GLY A 154 -6.59 12.38 10.80
CA GLY A 154 -7.61 13.33 10.35
C GLY A 154 -8.36 12.93 9.08
N VAL A 155 -8.06 11.77 8.48
CA VAL A 155 -8.80 11.24 7.32
C VAL A 155 -9.91 10.31 7.81
N GLN A 156 -11.12 10.52 7.29
CA GLN A 156 -12.26 9.63 7.52
C GLN A 156 -12.13 8.41 6.62
N LEU A 157 -11.99 7.24 7.23
CA LEU A 157 -12.05 5.97 6.54
C LEU A 157 -13.48 5.43 6.66
N VAL A 158 -14.21 5.42 5.56
CA VAL A 158 -15.59 4.92 5.53
C VAL A 158 -15.56 3.61 4.77
N PHE A 159 -15.60 2.51 5.52
CA PHE A 159 -15.62 1.17 4.97
C PHE A 159 -17.05 0.64 5.05
N MET A 160 -17.56 0.15 3.92
CA MET A 160 -18.88 -0.47 3.81
C MET A 160 -18.77 -1.99 3.82
#